data_AF-A0A0C1GYV5-F1
#
_entry.id   AF-A0A0C1GYV5-F1
#
_cell.length_a   1.000
_cell.length_b   1.000
_cell.length_c   1.000
_cell.angle_alpha   90.00
_cell.angle_beta   90.00
_cell.angle_gamma   90.00
#
_symmetry.space_group_name_H-M   'P 1'
#
loop_
_entity.id
_entity.type
_entity.pdbx_description
1 polymer ?
#
loop_
_entity_poly.entity_id
_entity_poly.type
_entity_poly.pdbx_seq_one_letter_code
_entity_poly.pdbx_strand_id
1 'polypeptide(L)' 'DLGGIFEIHVDKELVWERKRDGGFPDVKELKTRVRDRIDPGKDLGHLDRPVP' A
#
# COMPACT_ATOMS: atom_id res chain seq x y z
N ASP A 1 -2.91 8.69 24.84
CA ASP A 1 -2.26 7.57 24.13
C ASP A 1 -2.68 7.37 22.67
N LEU A 2 -2.85 8.44 21.87
CA LEU A 2 -3.13 8.33 20.43
C LEU A 2 -1.89 8.57 19.55
N GLY A 3 -0.71 8.63 20.15
CA GLY A 3 0.52 8.94 19.44
C GLY A 3 1.02 7.79 18.56
N GLY A 4 1.35 8.09 17.31
CA GLY A 4 2.01 7.16 16.41
C GLY A 4 1.09 6.15 15.73
N ILE A 5 -0.20 6.44 15.62
CA ILE A 5 -1.09 5.75 14.69
C ILE A 5 -0.81 6.30 13.29
N PHE A 6 -0.55 5.40 12.35
CA PHE A 6 -0.50 5.73 10.93
C PHE A 6 -1.12 4.56 10.19
N GLU A 7 -2.26 4.83 9.58
CA GLU A 7 -3.08 3.87 8.87
C GLU A 7 -3.42 4.40 7.50
N ILE A 8 -3.47 3.51 6.51
CA ILE A 8 -3.95 3.81 5.17
C ILE A 8 -5.12 2.90 4.91
N HIS A 9 -6.26 3.50 4.57
CA HIS A 9 -7.48 2.79 4.23
C HIS A 9 -7.83 3.05 2.76
N VAL A 10 -8.35 2.01 2.11
CA VAL A 10 -9.07 2.13 0.84
C VAL A 10 -10.52 1.80 1.15
N ASP A 11 -11.40 2.77 0.93
CA ASP A 11 -12.77 2.77 1.45
C ASP A 11 -12.81 2.52 2.97
N LYS A 12 -13.29 1.35 3.40
CA LYS A 12 -13.37 0.94 4.81
C LYS A 12 -12.36 -0.13 5.19
N GLU A 13 -11.43 -0.46 4.29
CA GLU A 13 -10.47 -1.54 4.50
C GLU A 13 -9.07 -1.02 4.75
N LEU A 14 -8.46 -1.56 5.81
CA LEU A 14 -7.11 -1.23 6.25
C LEU A 14 -6.06 -1.87 5.34
N VAL A 15 -5.40 -1.05 4.54
CA VAL A 15 -4.36 -1.45 3.58
C VAL A 15 -2.95 -1.39 4.18
N TRP A 16 -2.72 -0.48 5.13
CA TRP A 16 -1.45 -0.33 5.85
C TRP A 16 -1.67 0.11 7.29
N GLU A 17 -0.90 -0.41 8.24
CA GLU A 17 -0.77 0.07 9.61
C GLU A 17 0.70 0.04 10.03
N ARG A 18 1.19 1.15 10.59
CA ARG A 18 2.63 1.35 10.83
C ARG A 18 3.30 0.32 11.73
N LYS A 19 2.64 -0.17 12.78
CA LYS A 19 3.24 -1.17 13.68
C LYS A 19 3.20 -2.57 13.06
N ARG A 20 2.09 -2.94 12.44
CA ARG A 20 1.84 -4.22 11.78
C ARG A 20 2.71 -4.41 10.56
N ASP A 21 2.81 -3.39 9.70
CA ASP A 21 3.49 -3.44 8.41
C ASP A 21 4.93 -2.91 8.48
N GLY A 22 5.44 -2.57 9.66
CA GLY A 22 6.87 -2.31 9.86
C GLY A 22 7.34 -0.93 9.39
N GLY A 23 6.62 0.13 9.75
CA GLY A 23 6.99 1.52 9.46
C GLY A 23 6.09 2.14 8.40
N PHE A 24 6.68 2.87 7.47
CA PHE A 24 5.97 3.53 6.37
C PHE A 24 6.17 2.76 5.08
N PRO A 25 5.16 2.64 4.22
CA PRO A 25 5.30 1.96 2.95
C PRO A 25 6.17 2.79 2.01
N ASP A 26 6.88 2.11 1.11
CA ASP A 26 7.40 2.78 -0.07
C ASP A 26 6.28 3.03 -1.11
N VAL A 27 6.60 3.81 -2.14
CA VAL A 27 5.62 4.18 -3.16
C VAL A 27 5.16 2.99 -4.01
N LYS A 28 6.03 1.99 -4.21
CA LYS A 28 5.74 0.81 -5.02
C LYS A 28 4.76 -0.09 -4.29
N GLU A 29 5.04 -0.38 -3.03
CA GLU A 29 4.21 -1.22 -2.18
C GLU A 29 2.84 -0.59 -1.95
N LEU A 30 2.79 0.71 -1.65
CA LEU A 30 1.51 1.40 -1.45
C LEU A 30 0.63 1.34 -2.72
N LYS A 31 1.20 1.66 -3.89
CA LYS A 31 0.44 1.62 -5.16
C LYS A 31 0.01 0.21 -5.53
N THR A 32 0.85 -0.78 -5.26
CA THR A 32 0.55 -2.21 -5.48
C THR A 32 -0.64 -2.64 -4.62
N ARG A 33 -0.59 -2.41 -3.31
CA ARG A 33 -1.70 -2.80 -2.41
C ARG A 33 -3.00 -2.07 -2.72
N VAL A 34 -2.94 -0.78 -3.07
CA VAL A 34 -4.12 -0.02 -3.50
C VAL A 34 -4.71 -0.60 -4.79
N ARG A 35 -3.89 -0.87 -5.81
CA ARG A 35 -4.35 -1.51 -7.05
C ARG A 35 -5.02 -2.84 -6.75
N ASP A 36 -4.35 -3.72 -6.02
CA ASP A 36 -4.86 -5.07 -5.74
C ASP A 36 -6.22 -5.03 -5.04
N ARG A 37 -6.56 -3.91 -4.40
CA ARG A 37 -7.85 -3.70 -3.78
C ARG A 37 -8.93 -3.08 -4.67
N ILE A 38 -8.57 -2.19 -5.60
CA ILE A 38 -9.55 -1.43 -6.41
C ILE A 38 -9.69 -1.95 -7.85
N ASP A 39 -8.62 -2.48 -8.42
CA ASP A 39 -8.55 -2.91 -9.82
C ASP A 39 -7.36 -3.88 -10.02
N PRO A 40 -7.48 -5.15 -9.58
CA PRO A 40 -6.37 -6.11 -9.58
C PRO A 40 -5.76 -6.38 -10.96
N GLY A 41 -6.53 -6.13 -12.03
CA GLY A 41 -6.08 -6.36 -13.40
C GLY A 41 -5.30 -5.20 -14.02
N LYS A 42 -5.17 -4.08 -13.31
CA LYS A 42 -4.53 -2.87 -13.86
C LYS A 42 -3.00 -2.96 -13.84
N ASP A 43 -2.39 -2.73 -15.00
CA ASP A 43 -0.92 -2.58 -15.10
C ASP A 43 -0.46 -1.29 -14.39
N LEU A 44 0.52 -1.41 -13.48
CA LEU A 44 1.20 -0.27 -12.84
C LEU A 44 2.47 0.16 -13.59
N GLY A 45 2.70 -0.37 -14.78
CA GLY A 45 3.77 0.01 -15.68
C GLY A 45 5.13 -0.38 -15.12
N HIS A 46 6.01 0.62 -14.89
CA HIS A 46 7.36 0.38 -14.40
C HIS A 46 7.41 -0.24 -13.00
N LEU A 47 6.30 -0.22 -12.25
CA LEU A 47 6.25 -0.84 -10.93
C LEU A 47 6.12 -2.38 -10.99
N ASP A 48 5.46 -2.90 -12.02
CA ASP A 48 5.27 -4.36 -12.20
C ASP A 48 6.44 -5.01 -12.94
N ARG A 49 7.31 -4.20 -13.56
CA ARG A 49 8.46 -4.68 -14.29
C ARG A 49 9.65 -4.77 -13.35
N PRO A 50 10.34 -5.92 -13.27
CA PRO A 50 11.64 -5.97 -12.61
C PRO A 50 12.59 -5.01 -13.34
N VAL A 51 13.32 -4.19 -12.58
CA VAL A 51 14.45 -3.45 -13.13
C VAL A 51 15.48 -4.49 -13.56
N PRO A 52 16.01 -4.44 -14.81
CA PRO A 52 17.05 -5.34 -15.26
C PRO A 52 18.29 -5.33 -14.35
#